data_AF-A0AAV5GTN0-F1
#
_entry.id   AF-A0AAV5GTN0-F1
#
_cell.length_a   1.000
_cell.length_b   1.000
_cell.length_c   1.000
_cell.angle_alpha   90.00
_cell.angle_beta   90.00
_cell.angle_gamma   90.00
#
_symmetry.space_group_name_H-M   'P 1'
#
loop_
_entity.id
_entity.type
_entity.pdbx_description
1 polymer ?
#
loop_
_entity_poly.entity_id
_entity_poly.type
_entity_poly.pdbx_seq_one_letter_code
_entity_poly.pdbx_strand_id
1 'polypeptide(L)'
;MPPVHGEGSTARLSDFFDVPKWIEATNVSIVEFSDAKSKTAALPEDISCWGPAWNRQPFLADYKTTMHSWPFPPNLADGRKTSFQAIEVLAASDHAAWLDSHAQAEYGGLETAPPRPEAQLLCFQNVYYVQELVFKAGRPLPPAYTIEELPPDRPLWSLIGRHLRFTRQVDYVVDDFLRTMYGGRIGKFIGVHVRQGDFIRGAKAVNGSQELVDVYAGGVREIQAALKARGVIWRDAPVVFATDSQDAQFLKLLAKMGWIYLDHGKFSTLEKYGGWYPGLLDSAVLSRGIGFVGTHKSTFSYMAQRRVETWNNGIGMVVDAKPQV
;
A
#
# COMPACT_ATOMS: atom_id res chain seq x y z
N MET A 1 -9.84 16.40 -5.67
CA MET A 1 -9.65 15.91 -4.28
C MET A 1 -8.17 15.74 -4.02
N PRO A 2 -7.59 16.41 -3.01
CA PRO A 2 -6.19 16.21 -2.65
C PRO A 2 -5.90 14.71 -2.43
N PRO A 3 -4.67 14.25 -2.67
CA PRO A 3 -4.32 12.84 -2.53
C PRO A 3 -4.65 12.38 -1.11
N VAL A 4 -5.53 11.38 -1.01
CA VAL A 4 -6.19 10.85 0.19
C VAL A 4 -5.20 10.15 1.16
N HIS A 5 -3.89 10.32 0.97
CA HIS A 5 -2.85 9.67 1.77
C HIS A 5 -2.57 10.36 3.12
N GLY A 6 -3.24 11.48 3.45
CA GLY A 6 -2.93 12.29 4.64
C GLY A 6 -4.08 12.62 5.58
N GLU A 7 -5.34 12.31 5.23
CA GLU A 7 -6.52 12.68 6.04
C GLU A 7 -7.06 11.53 6.89
N GLY A 8 -6.44 10.35 6.76
CA GLY A 8 -6.75 9.21 7.59
C GLY A 8 -6.23 9.41 9.02
N SER A 9 -7.15 9.50 9.98
CA SER A 9 -6.86 9.59 11.42
C SER A 9 -6.10 8.35 11.95
N THR A 10 -5.93 8.26 13.27
CA THR A 10 -5.47 7.08 14.03
C THR A 10 -6.46 5.91 14.00
N ALA A 11 -6.89 5.51 12.80
CA ALA A 11 -7.75 4.36 12.57
C ALA A 11 -7.00 3.04 12.88
N ARG A 12 -7.76 2.05 13.31
CA ARG A 12 -7.24 0.72 13.61
C ARG A 12 -7.11 -0.06 12.30
N LEU A 13 -6.06 -0.86 12.17
CA LEU A 13 -5.96 -1.86 11.11
C LEU A 13 -7.17 -2.82 11.15
N SER A 14 -7.64 -3.16 12.36
CA SER A 14 -8.82 -4.01 12.55
C SER A 14 -10.15 -3.38 12.14
N ASP A 15 -10.20 -2.05 11.94
CA ASP A 15 -11.39 -1.40 11.36
C ASP A 15 -11.61 -1.83 9.89
N PHE A 16 -10.51 -2.19 9.21
CA PHE A 16 -10.50 -2.43 7.77
C PHE A 16 -10.21 -3.88 7.38
N PHE A 17 -9.40 -4.58 8.19
CA PHE A 17 -8.99 -5.96 7.94
C PHE A 17 -9.42 -6.89 9.07
N ASP A 18 -9.72 -8.14 8.72
CA ASP A 18 -10.05 -9.21 9.67
C ASP A 18 -8.76 -9.71 10.35
N VAL A 19 -8.28 -8.90 11.29
CA VAL A 19 -7.05 -9.13 12.05
C VAL A 19 -7.11 -10.45 12.84
N PRO A 20 -8.20 -10.81 13.56
CA PRO A 20 -8.27 -12.09 14.27
C PRO A 20 -8.04 -13.30 13.35
N LYS A 21 -8.69 -13.31 12.18
CA LYS A 21 -8.49 -14.39 11.19
C LYS A 21 -7.08 -14.37 10.60
N TRP A 22 -6.50 -13.19 10.42
CA TRP A 22 -5.12 -13.06 9.96
C TRP A 22 -4.12 -13.60 10.99
N ILE A 23 -4.31 -13.33 12.29
CA ILE A 23 -3.47 -13.87 13.37
C ILE A 23 -3.55 -15.40 13.37
N GLU A 24 -4.76 -15.95 13.32
CA GLU A 24 -4.97 -17.41 13.27
C GLU A 24 -4.25 -18.05 12.07
N ALA A 25 -4.34 -17.42 10.90
CA ALA A 25 -3.78 -17.97 9.67
C ALA A 25 -2.25 -17.83 9.55
N THR A 26 -1.65 -16.82 10.21
CA THR A 26 -0.23 -16.50 10.09
C THR A 26 0.60 -16.91 11.31
N ASN A 27 -0.06 -17.18 12.44
CA ASN A 27 0.58 -17.37 13.75
C ASN A 27 1.46 -16.16 14.16
N VAL A 28 1.11 -14.96 13.69
CA VAL A 28 1.75 -13.70 14.06
C VAL A 28 0.80 -12.91 14.94
N SER A 29 1.21 -12.65 16.17
CA SER A 29 0.47 -11.76 17.07
C SER A 29 0.69 -10.30 16.68
N ILE A 30 -0.39 -9.53 16.60
CA ILE A 30 -0.34 -8.08 16.41
C ILE A 30 -1.15 -7.40 17.52
N VAL A 31 -0.62 -6.29 18.02
CA VAL A 31 -1.27 -5.40 18.97
C VAL A 31 -1.34 -4.03 18.32
N GLU A 32 -2.51 -3.40 18.35
CA GLU A 32 -2.69 -2.06 17.81
C GLU A 32 -2.37 -1.03 18.89
N PHE A 33 -1.90 0.15 18.48
CA PHE A 33 -1.43 1.14 19.46
C PHE A 33 -2.53 1.56 20.45
N SER A 34 -3.79 1.60 20.00
CA SER A 34 -4.95 1.87 20.85
C SER A 34 -5.22 0.81 21.93
N ASP A 35 -4.71 -0.41 21.75
CA ASP A 35 -4.81 -1.48 22.76
C ASP A 35 -3.72 -1.34 23.82
N ALA A 36 -2.56 -0.78 23.44
CA ALA A 36 -1.45 -0.54 24.36
C ALA A 36 -1.64 0.76 25.16
N LYS A 37 -2.19 1.82 24.54
CA LYS A 37 -2.33 3.13 25.17
C LYS A 37 -3.65 3.82 24.81
N SER A 38 -4.31 4.37 25.82
CA SER A 38 -5.50 5.21 25.64
C SER A 38 -5.12 6.63 25.20
N LYS A 39 -5.90 7.24 24.31
CA LYS A 39 -5.79 8.66 23.94
C LYS A 39 -6.03 9.62 25.11
N THR A 40 -6.79 9.18 26.11
CA THR A 40 -7.06 9.96 27.33
C THR A 40 -5.97 9.81 28.40
N ALA A 41 -4.97 8.95 28.17
CA ALA A 41 -3.88 8.75 29.12
C ALA A 41 -3.25 10.08 29.51
N ALA A 42 -2.97 10.27 30.80
CA ALA A 42 -2.43 11.54 31.28
C ALA A 42 -0.94 11.70 30.96
N LEU A 43 -0.19 10.60 30.93
CA LEU A 43 1.27 10.57 30.88
C LEU A 43 1.80 10.71 29.45
N PRO A 44 2.58 11.77 29.16
CA PRO A 44 3.41 11.83 27.97
C PRO A 44 4.48 10.74 28.00
N GLU A 45 4.75 10.13 26.86
CA GLU A 45 5.82 9.13 26.71
C GLU A 45 6.63 9.42 25.46
N ASP A 46 7.86 8.92 25.44
CA ASP A 46 8.77 9.00 24.31
C ASP A 46 9.04 7.58 23.78
N ILE A 47 9.05 7.44 22.46
CA ILE A 47 9.46 6.20 21.79
C ILE A 47 10.50 6.53 20.72
N SER A 48 11.60 5.79 20.73
CA SER A 48 12.69 5.99 19.78
C SER A 48 12.75 4.85 18.78
N CYS A 49 12.65 5.21 17.50
CA CYS A 49 12.44 4.27 16.41
C CYS A 49 13.51 4.43 15.35
N TRP A 50 13.97 3.30 14.81
CA TRP A 50 14.88 3.27 13.69
C TRP A 50 14.17 3.66 12.39
N GLY A 51 14.79 4.55 11.63
CA GLY A 51 14.26 4.98 10.36
C GLY A 51 14.82 6.32 9.89
N PRO A 52 14.53 6.72 8.64
CA PRO A 52 14.84 8.07 8.19
C PRO A 52 14.08 9.06 9.06
N ALA A 53 14.65 10.24 9.33
CA ALA A 53 13.94 11.35 9.95
C ALA A 53 12.86 11.88 9.00
N TRP A 54 11.75 11.16 8.87
CA TRP A 54 10.55 11.68 8.23
C TRP A 54 9.95 12.69 9.20
N ASN A 55 9.70 13.91 8.72
CA ASN A 55 9.06 14.96 9.52
C ASN A 55 7.89 14.39 10.33
N ARG A 56 7.98 14.60 11.66
CA ARG A 56 7.02 14.26 12.73
C ARG A 56 5.72 13.65 12.19
N GLN A 57 5.69 12.34 12.13
CA GLN A 57 4.50 11.54 11.85
C GLN A 57 3.57 11.68 13.07
N PRO A 58 2.48 12.49 13.04
CA PRO A 58 1.72 12.83 14.24
C PRO A 58 0.78 11.70 14.70
N PHE A 59 0.84 10.51 14.11
CA PHE A 59 -0.10 9.42 14.40
C PHE A 59 -0.05 8.95 15.85
N LEU A 60 1.06 9.14 16.56
CA LEU A 60 1.16 8.82 17.99
C LEU A 60 0.88 10.03 18.91
N ALA A 61 0.73 11.23 18.36
CA ALA A 61 0.48 12.45 19.13
C ALA A 61 -0.89 12.39 19.83
N ASP A 62 -1.90 11.78 19.19
CA ASP A 62 -3.22 11.52 19.78
C ASP A 62 -3.14 10.69 21.08
N TYR A 63 -2.06 9.92 21.23
CA TYR A 63 -1.79 9.08 22.39
C TYR A 63 -0.76 9.72 23.34
N LYS A 64 -0.50 11.03 23.21
CA LYS A 64 0.53 11.76 23.96
C LYS A 64 1.88 11.04 23.92
N THR A 65 2.23 10.49 22.77
CA THR A 65 3.48 9.76 22.57
C THR A 65 4.30 10.49 21.52
N THR A 66 5.48 10.93 21.90
CA THR A 66 6.43 11.57 21.01
C THR A 66 7.34 10.51 20.41
N MET A 67 7.37 10.42 19.09
CA MET A 67 8.25 9.51 18.38
C MET A 67 9.52 10.23 17.94
N HIS A 68 10.67 9.69 18.33
CA HIS A 68 12.00 10.17 17.93
C HIS A 68 12.58 9.25 16.85
N SER A 69 13.21 9.84 15.84
CA SER A 69 13.86 9.10 14.75
C SER A 69 15.33 8.91 15.04
N TRP A 70 15.83 7.69 14.90
CA TRP A 70 17.26 7.38 14.88
C TRP A 70 17.64 6.74 13.55
N PRO A 71 18.69 7.23 12.87
CA PRO A 71 19.11 6.62 11.61
C PRO A 71 19.73 5.24 11.86
N PHE A 72 19.56 4.36 10.88
CA PHE A 72 20.25 3.08 10.86
C PHE A 72 21.79 3.28 10.84
N PRO A 73 22.56 2.35 11.43
CA PRO A 73 24.00 2.28 11.19
C PRO A 73 24.31 2.27 9.68
N PRO A 74 25.34 3.01 9.19
CA PRO A 74 25.64 3.10 7.77
C PRO A 74 25.91 1.76 7.06
N ASN A 75 26.34 0.73 7.81
CA ASN A 75 26.57 -0.61 7.30
C ASN A 75 25.29 -1.46 7.17
N LEU A 76 24.15 -1.00 7.70
CA LEU A 76 22.87 -1.72 7.73
C LEU A 76 21.78 -1.09 6.85
N ALA A 77 22.01 0.10 6.32
CA ALA A 77 21.07 0.78 5.44
C ALA A 77 21.76 1.75 4.50
N ASP A 78 21.16 1.97 3.32
CA ASP A 78 21.52 3.03 2.40
C ASP A 78 20.35 4.04 2.33
N GLY A 79 20.50 5.13 3.06
CA GLY A 79 19.49 6.18 3.19
C GLY A 79 18.16 5.67 3.73
N ARG A 80 17.21 5.39 2.83
CA ARG A 80 15.84 4.93 3.17
C ARG A 80 15.65 3.42 3.03
N LYS A 81 16.64 2.71 2.51
CA LYS A 81 16.52 1.29 2.18
C LYS A 81 17.23 0.46 3.23
N THR A 82 16.54 -0.54 3.75
CA THR A 82 17.11 -1.57 4.61
C THR A 82 16.60 -2.95 4.17
N SER A 83 16.98 -4.00 4.86
CA SER A 83 16.53 -5.38 4.57
C SER A 83 16.11 -6.10 5.85
N PHE A 84 15.35 -7.18 5.70
CA PHE A 84 14.99 -8.03 6.84
C PHE A 84 16.23 -8.57 7.56
N GLN A 85 17.29 -8.92 6.83
CA GLN A 85 18.56 -9.38 7.39
C GLN A 85 19.30 -8.25 8.15
N ALA A 86 19.27 -7.03 7.63
CA ALA A 86 19.85 -5.89 8.33
C ALA A 86 19.10 -5.56 9.62
N ILE A 87 17.77 -5.71 9.61
CA ILE A 87 16.93 -5.57 10.82
C ILE A 87 17.27 -6.64 11.85
N GLU A 88 17.54 -7.88 11.43
CA GLU A 88 17.97 -8.95 12.33
C GLU A 88 19.32 -8.62 12.99
N VAL A 89 20.30 -8.15 12.22
CA VAL A 89 21.60 -7.70 12.76
C VAL A 89 21.42 -6.51 13.70
N LEU A 90 20.53 -5.57 13.35
CA LEU A 90 20.20 -4.43 14.21
C LEU A 90 19.63 -4.89 15.55
N ALA A 91 18.72 -5.87 15.53
CA ALA A 91 18.07 -6.40 16.74
C ALA A 91 19.03 -7.20 17.63
N ALA A 92 20.01 -7.91 17.03
CA ALA A 92 20.88 -8.85 17.74
C ALA A 92 22.20 -8.23 18.24
N SER A 93 22.56 -7.03 17.79
CA SER A 93 23.86 -6.41 18.08
C SER A 93 23.75 -5.22 19.03
N ASP A 94 24.84 -4.95 19.77
CA ASP A 94 24.97 -3.71 20.55
C ASP A 94 25.39 -2.55 19.63
N HIS A 95 24.60 -1.47 19.65
CA HIS A 95 24.82 -0.26 18.86
C HIS A 95 25.16 0.96 19.72
N ALA A 96 25.44 0.79 21.01
CA ALA A 96 25.70 1.91 21.93
C ALA A 96 26.78 2.87 21.41
N ALA A 97 27.91 2.33 20.95
CA ALA A 97 29.01 3.15 20.42
C ALA A 97 28.61 3.99 19.19
N TRP A 98 27.76 3.43 18.32
CA TRP A 98 27.22 4.20 17.19
C TRP A 98 26.26 5.28 17.69
N LEU A 99 25.29 4.93 18.53
CA LEU A 99 24.31 5.87 19.07
C LEU A 99 25.00 7.05 19.78
N ASP A 100 26.06 6.79 20.53
CA ASP A 100 26.83 7.82 21.24
C ASP A 100 27.56 8.75 20.25
N SER A 101 28.18 8.18 19.22
CA SER A 101 28.82 8.97 18.15
C SER A 101 27.80 9.82 17.37
N HIS A 102 26.60 9.28 17.11
CA HIS A 102 25.54 10.02 16.44
C HIS A 102 25.02 11.15 17.32
N ALA A 103 24.76 10.86 18.60
CA ALA A 103 24.31 11.83 19.59
C ALA A 103 25.29 13.00 19.71
N GLN A 104 26.58 12.70 19.74
CA GLN A 104 27.63 13.71 19.79
C GLN A 104 27.66 14.58 18.53
N ALA A 105 27.50 13.99 17.35
CA ALA A 105 27.59 14.68 16.07
C ALA A 105 26.36 15.58 15.78
N GLU A 106 25.16 15.06 15.99
CA GLU A 106 23.92 15.77 15.62
C GLU A 106 23.36 16.65 16.75
N TYR A 107 23.55 16.24 18.00
CA TYR A 107 22.93 16.89 19.15
C TYR A 107 23.94 17.51 20.12
N GLY A 108 25.24 17.30 19.91
CA GLY A 108 26.30 17.81 20.79
C GLY A 108 26.56 16.97 22.05
N GLY A 109 25.89 15.81 22.18
CA GLY A 109 26.08 14.88 23.29
C GLY A 109 24.81 14.10 23.63
N LEU A 110 24.92 13.11 24.53
CA LEU A 110 23.78 12.31 24.98
C LEU A 110 22.77 13.10 25.83
N GLU A 111 23.23 14.10 26.57
CA GLU A 111 22.38 14.92 27.46
C GLU A 111 21.38 15.80 26.70
N THR A 112 21.68 16.09 25.44
CA THR A 112 20.87 16.94 24.56
C THR A 112 20.19 16.15 23.44
N ALA A 113 20.54 14.87 23.28
CA ALA A 113 19.92 13.98 22.32
C ALA A 113 18.55 13.48 22.85
N PRO A 114 17.64 13.08 21.96
CA PRO A 114 16.46 12.30 22.35
C PRO A 114 16.84 11.00 23.08
N PRO A 115 15.89 10.34 23.78
CA PRO A 115 16.13 9.00 24.31
C PRO A 115 16.62 8.05 23.21
N ARG A 116 17.53 7.13 23.53
CA ARG A 116 18.01 6.12 22.57
C ARG A 116 16.91 5.08 22.29
N PRO A 117 16.93 4.40 21.12
CA PRO A 117 16.12 3.20 20.93
C PRO A 117 16.44 2.17 22.02
N GLU A 118 15.42 1.62 22.66
CA GLU A 118 15.61 0.69 23.77
C GLU A 118 15.85 -0.75 23.28
N ALA A 119 16.60 -1.53 24.06
CA ALA A 119 16.91 -2.92 23.71
C ALA A 119 15.70 -3.87 23.88
N GLN A 120 14.69 -3.47 24.66
CA GLN A 120 13.51 -4.30 24.94
C GLN A 120 12.36 -4.10 23.93
N LEU A 121 12.37 -3.00 23.18
CA LEU A 121 11.38 -2.68 22.15
C LEU A 121 12.07 -2.18 20.89
N LEU A 122 12.04 -3.01 19.86
CA LEU A 122 12.55 -2.64 18.56
C LEU A 122 11.47 -1.88 17.76
N CYS A 123 11.62 -0.57 17.64
CA CYS A 123 10.68 0.27 16.91
C CYS A 123 11.21 0.69 15.53
N PHE A 124 10.34 0.72 14.51
CA PHE A 124 10.64 1.20 13.16
C PHE A 124 9.59 2.18 12.68
N GLN A 125 10.01 3.29 12.06
CA GLN A 125 9.07 4.32 11.59
C GLN A 125 8.43 4.00 10.24
N ASN A 126 9.14 3.27 9.37
CA ASN A 126 8.66 2.96 8.04
C ASN A 126 9.31 1.67 7.53
N VAL A 127 8.56 0.57 7.55
CA VAL A 127 9.00 -0.73 7.05
C VAL A 127 8.67 -0.96 5.56
N TYR A 128 8.08 0.03 4.89
CA TYR A 128 7.70 -0.09 3.49
C TYR A 128 8.91 -0.33 2.58
N TYR A 129 10.07 0.26 2.86
CA TYR A 129 11.26 0.09 2.02
C TYR A 129 12.18 -1.05 2.49
N VAL A 130 11.67 -1.98 3.30
CA VAL A 130 12.41 -3.15 3.77
C VAL A 130 12.41 -4.20 2.66
N GLN A 131 13.60 -4.56 2.21
CA GLN A 131 13.79 -5.51 1.11
C GLN A 131 13.95 -6.95 1.61
N GLU A 132 13.38 -7.89 0.87
CA GLU A 132 13.76 -9.29 0.93
C GLU A 132 15.04 -9.49 0.12
N LEU A 133 16.18 -9.73 0.77
CA LEU A 133 17.42 -10.08 0.07
C LEU A 133 17.40 -11.55 -0.34
N VAL A 134 17.72 -11.79 -1.61
CA VAL A 134 17.79 -13.13 -2.20
C VAL A 134 19.21 -13.37 -2.66
N PHE A 135 19.96 -14.15 -1.90
CA PHE A 135 21.30 -14.56 -2.29
C PHE A 135 21.21 -15.67 -3.34
N LYS A 136 21.54 -15.35 -4.59
CA LYS A 136 21.73 -16.35 -5.65
C LYS A 136 23.22 -16.46 -5.94
N ALA A 137 23.79 -17.65 -5.71
CA ALA A 137 25.21 -17.91 -5.96
C ALA A 137 25.60 -17.46 -7.39
N GLY A 138 26.68 -16.70 -7.48
CA GLY A 138 27.21 -16.19 -8.76
C GLY A 138 26.39 -15.06 -9.41
N ARG A 139 25.36 -14.51 -8.75
CA ARG A 139 24.64 -13.34 -9.24
C ARG A 139 24.81 -12.15 -8.28
N PRO A 140 25.08 -10.94 -8.79
CA PRO A 140 25.02 -9.75 -7.95
C PRO A 140 23.60 -9.59 -7.39
N LEU A 141 23.49 -8.96 -6.22
CA LEU A 141 22.18 -8.58 -5.68
C LEU A 141 21.43 -7.75 -6.75
N PRO A 142 20.15 -8.05 -7.02
CA PRO A 142 19.38 -7.27 -7.98
C PRO A 142 19.44 -5.79 -7.58
N PRO A 143 19.81 -4.87 -8.49
CA PRO A 143 20.01 -3.46 -8.15
C PRO A 143 18.72 -2.74 -7.71
N ALA A 144 17.56 -3.34 -8.00
CA ALA A 144 16.27 -2.77 -7.68
C ALA A 144 15.20 -3.86 -7.54
N TYR A 145 15.23 -4.65 -6.46
CA TYR A 145 13.97 -5.22 -5.99
C TYR A 145 13.24 -4.14 -5.20
N THR A 146 12.14 -3.62 -5.73
CA THR A 146 11.24 -2.80 -4.95
C THR A 146 10.26 -3.75 -4.27
N ILE A 147 9.94 -3.51 -2.99
CA ILE A 147 8.91 -4.27 -2.26
C ILE A 147 7.57 -4.32 -3.02
N GLU A 148 7.43 -3.45 -4.02
CA GLU A 148 6.18 -3.12 -4.67
C GLU A 148 5.58 -4.31 -5.41
N GLU A 149 6.39 -5.16 -6.04
CA GLU A 149 5.91 -6.23 -6.92
C GLU A 149 5.27 -7.42 -6.19
N LEU A 150 5.56 -7.56 -4.89
CA LEU A 150 5.06 -8.60 -3.98
C LEU A 150 4.87 -9.98 -4.65
N PRO A 151 5.91 -10.60 -5.24
CA PRO A 151 5.75 -11.81 -6.04
C PRO A 151 5.02 -12.93 -5.29
N PRO A 152 4.19 -13.72 -5.99
CA PRO A 152 3.21 -14.57 -5.34
C PRO A 152 3.85 -15.78 -4.65
N ASP A 153 5.07 -16.13 -5.06
CA ASP A 153 5.93 -17.18 -4.52
C ASP A 153 6.80 -16.70 -3.35
N ARG A 154 6.75 -15.41 -3.00
CA ARG A 154 7.60 -14.82 -1.96
C ARG A 154 6.95 -14.92 -0.58
N PRO A 155 7.72 -15.11 0.51
CA PRO A 155 7.18 -15.25 1.86
C PRO A 155 6.24 -14.11 2.27
N LEU A 156 6.59 -12.87 1.90
CA LEU A 156 5.79 -11.69 2.26
C LEU A 156 4.33 -11.78 1.76
N TRP A 157 4.11 -12.28 0.54
CA TRP A 157 2.75 -12.49 0.04
C TRP A 157 2.20 -13.86 0.44
N SER A 158 2.96 -14.93 0.17
CA SER A 158 2.50 -16.32 0.29
C SER A 158 2.24 -16.76 1.73
N LEU A 159 2.94 -16.22 2.72
CA LEU A 159 2.76 -16.55 4.13
C LEU A 159 1.95 -15.51 4.89
N ILE A 160 2.03 -14.23 4.48
CA ILE A 160 1.46 -13.12 5.25
C ILE A 160 0.37 -12.39 4.48
N GLY A 161 0.72 -11.74 3.37
CA GLY A 161 -0.16 -10.80 2.65
C GLY A 161 -1.47 -11.41 2.16
N ARG A 162 -1.44 -12.67 1.68
CA ARG A 162 -2.64 -13.36 1.15
C ARG A 162 -3.75 -13.55 2.20
N HIS A 163 -3.42 -13.52 3.49
CA HIS A 163 -4.36 -13.74 4.58
C HIS A 163 -5.02 -12.44 5.07
N LEU A 164 -4.53 -11.26 4.66
CA LEU A 164 -5.02 -9.96 5.12
C LEU A 164 -6.32 -9.58 4.40
N ARG A 165 -7.41 -10.26 4.77
CA ARG A 165 -8.76 -10.07 4.22
C ARG A 165 -9.44 -8.85 4.83
N PHE A 166 -10.33 -8.22 4.07
CA PHE A 166 -11.15 -7.12 4.57
C PHE A 166 -12.15 -7.60 5.64
N THR A 167 -12.60 -6.70 6.51
CA THR A 167 -13.69 -7.01 7.44
C THR A 167 -15.01 -7.19 6.70
N ARG A 168 -15.97 -7.88 7.33
CA ARG A 168 -17.34 -7.98 6.81
C ARG A 168 -18.02 -6.62 6.60
N GLN A 169 -17.67 -5.62 7.41
CA GLN A 169 -18.19 -4.27 7.26
C GLN A 169 -17.69 -3.62 5.97
N VAL A 170 -16.40 -3.72 5.67
CA VAL A 170 -15.84 -3.24 4.40
C VAL A 170 -16.48 -4.00 3.24
N ASP A 171 -16.59 -5.32 3.32
CA ASP A 171 -17.24 -6.12 2.28
C ASP A 171 -18.71 -5.70 2.05
N TYR A 172 -19.45 -5.38 3.12
CA TYR A 172 -20.83 -4.88 3.02
C TYR A 172 -20.91 -3.53 2.30
N VAL A 173 -20.01 -2.59 2.62
CA VAL A 173 -19.96 -1.29 1.94
C VAL A 173 -19.59 -1.48 0.47
N VAL A 174 -18.62 -2.35 0.17
CA VAL A 174 -18.23 -2.67 -1.21
C VAL A 174 -19.38 -3.30 -1.99
N ASP A 175 -20.14 -4.20 -1.37
CA ASP A 175 -21.35 -4.80 -1.95
C ASP A 175 -22.37 -3.71 -2.33
N ASP A 176 -22.61 -2.74 -1.45
CA ASP A 176 -23.54 -1.63 -1.69
C ASP A 176 -23.08 -0.73 -2.84
N PHE A 177 -21.79 -0.41 -2.88
CA PHE A 177 -21.17 0.34 -3.99
C PHE A 177 -21.36 -0.40 -5.32
N LEU A 178 -21.01 -1.69 -5.37
CA LEU A 178 -21.14 -2.50 -6.59
C LEU A 178 -22.60 -2.60 -7.03
N ARG A 179 -23.54 -2.86 -6.12
CA ARG A 179 -24.98 -2.92 -6.46
C ARG A 179 -25.49 -1.61 -7.03
N THR A 180 -25.07 -0.49 -6.44
CA THR A 180 -25.45 0.85 -6.91
C THR A 180 -24.89 1.14 -8.30
N MET A 181 -23.62 0.80 -8.54
CA MET A 181 -22.98 0.97 -9.86
C MET A 181 -23.59 0.08 -10.94
N TYR A 182 -24.00 -1.14 -10.60
CA TYR A 182 -24.61 -2.09 -11.54
C TYR A 182 -26.12 -2.02 -11.65
N GLY A 183 -26.79 -1.22 -10.82
CA GLY A 183 -28.25 -1.17 -10.76
C GLY A 183 -28.90 -2.51 -10.37
N GLY A 184 -28.20 -3.36 -9.60
CA GLY A 184 -28.72 -4.68 -9.25
C GLY A 184 -27.65 -5.72 -8.87
N ARG A 185 -27.69 -6.89 -9.51
CA ARG A 185 -26.82 -8.04 -9.17
C ARG A 185 -25.36 -7.73 -9.46
N ILE A 186 -24.50 -8.02 -8.47
CA ILE A 186 -23.04 -7.90 -8.58
C ILE A 186 -22.55 -8.98 -9.55
N GLY A 187 -22.12 -8.57 -10.74
CA GLY A 187 -21.53 -9.43 -11.76
C GLY A 187 -20.01 -9.58 -11.61
N LYS A 188 -19.42 -10.40 -12.48
CA LYS A 188 -17.97 -10.44 -12.68
C LYS A 188 -17.53 -9.18 -13.42
N PHE A 189 -16.37 -8.62 -13.08
CA PHE A 189 -15.83 -7.43 -13.73
C PHE A 189 -14.30 -7.47 -13.83
N ILE A 190 -13.75 -6.59 -14.66
CA ILE A 190 -12.31 -6.34 -14.74
C ILE A 190 -12.03 -5.02 -14.03
N GLY A 191 -11.17 -5.06 -13.01
CA GLY A 191 -10.71 -3.87 -12.30
C GLY A 191 -9.55 -3.19 -13.03
N VAL A 192 -9.53 -1.87 -13.06
CA VAL A 192 -8.41 -1.09 -13.58
C VAL A 192 -7.98 -0.05 -12.55
N HIS A 193 -6.70 -0.01 -12.22
CA HIS A 193 -6.14 1.07 -11.41
C HIS A 193 -5.22 1.93 -12.26
N VAL A 194 -5.54 3.21 -12.35
CA VAL A 194 -4.74 4.21 -13.08
C VAL A 194 -4.12 5.20 -12.09
N ARG A 195 -2.82 5.10 -11.87
CA ARG A 195 -2.04 6.10 -11.12
C ARG A 195 -1.45 7.14 -12.07
N GLN A 196 -1.84 8.39 -11.90
CA GLN A 196 -1.36 9.55 -12.64
C GLN A 196 -0.67 10.58 -11.73
N GLY A 197 -1.16 10.79 -10.51
CA GLY A 197 -0.91 12.00 -9.71
C GLY A 197 0.57 12.39 -9.55
N ASP A 198 1.38 11.57 -8.90
CA ASP A 198 2.80 11.85 -8.63
C ASP A 198 3.74 11.38 -9.77
N PHE A 199 3.29 10.46 -10.62
CA PHE A 199 4.02 10.00 -11.80
C PHE A 199 4.10 11.05 -12.92
N ILE A 200 3.14 11.98 -12.98
CA ILE A 200 3.11 13.09 -13.93
C ILE A 200 4.15 14.18 -13.60
N ARG A 201 4.57 14.34 -12.33
CA ARG A 201 5.47 15.45 -11.95
C ARG A 201 6.92 15.25 -12.39
N GLY A 202 7.35 14.02 -12.64
CA GLY A 202 8.76 13.68 -12.92
C GLY A 202 9.08 13.32 -14.37
N ALA A 203 8.07 13.08 -15.21
CA ALA A 203 8.26 12.84 -16.63
C ALA A 203 7.48 13.90 -17.41
N LYS A 204 7.89 14.17 -18.66
CA LYS A 204 6.98 14.75 -19.66
C LYS A 204 5.87 13.74 -19.97
N ALA A 205 5.13 13.30 -18.95
CA ALA A 205 4.10 12.30 -19.02
C ALA A 205 2.97 12.89 -19.85
N VAL A 206 2.44 12.05 -20.73
CA VAL A 206 1.36 12.38 -21.64
C VAL A 206 0.11 12.57 -20.79
N ASN A 207 -0.10 13.80 -20.30
CA ASN A 207 -1.23 14.16 -19.45
C ASN A 207 -2.54 13.70 -20.09
N GLY A 208 -3.30 12.86 -19.39
CA GLY A 208 -4.68 12.59 -19.73
C GLY A 208 -4.93 12.19 -21.19
N SER A 209 -3.94 11.59 -21.85
CA SER A 209 -3.94 11.47 -23.30
C SER A 209 -4.65 10.22 -23.77
N GLN A 210 -5.04 10.24 -25.05
CA GLN A 210 -5.56 9.06 -25.73
C GLN A 210 -4.56 7.90 -25.69
N GLU A 211 -3.26 8.17 -25.80
CA GLU A 211 -2.21 7.15 -25.74
C GLU A 211 -2.23 6.38 -24.40
N LEU A 212 -2.36 7.09 -23.28
CA LEU A 212 -2.45 6.43 -21.98
C LEU A 212 -3.72 5.59 -21.86
N VAL A 213 -4.85 6.12 -22.35
CA VAL A 213 -6.11 5.36 -22.42
C VAL A 213 -5.92 4.08 -23.24
N ASP A 214 -5.21 4.17 -24.37
CA ASP A 214 -4.95 3.04 -25.27
C ASP A 214 -4.06 1.96 -24.61
N VAL A 215 -3.10 2.36 -23.78
CA VAL A 215 -2.26 1.43 -22.99
C VAL A 215 -3.13 0.60 -22.03
N TYR A 216 -3.97 1.24 -21.21
CA TYR A 216 -4.85 0.50 -20.30
C TYR A 216 -5.90 -0.32 -21.06
N ALA A 217 -6.44 0.22 -22.16
CA ALA A 217 -7.34 -0.53 -23.04
C ALA A 217 -6.68 -1.78 -23.63
N GLY A 218 -5.39 -1.70 -23.99
CA GLY A 218 -4.55 -2.82 -24.40
C GLY A 218 -4.47 -3.89 -23.33
N GLY A 219 -4.10 -3.51 -22.10
CA GLY A 219 -4.06 -4.44 -20.97
C GLY A 219 -5.41 -5.11 -20.70
N VAL A 220 -6.52 -4.37 -20.81
CA VAL A 220 -7.87 -4.95 -20.65
C VAL A 220 -8.14 -6.01 -21.72
N ARG A 221 -7.77 -5.75 -22.99
CA ARG A 221 -7.92 -6.73 -24.08
C ARG A 221 -7.10 -7.99 -23.84
N GLU A 222 -5.89 -7.87 -23.30
CA GLU A 222 -5.05 -9.01 -22.93
C GLU A 222 -5.67 -9.85 -21.82
N ILE A 223 -6.17 -9.20 -20.75
CA ILE A 223 -6.90 -9.90 -19.68
C ILE A 223 -8.15 -10.60 -20.21
N GLN A 224 -8.92 -9.95 -21.07
CA GLN A 224 -10.09 -10.55 -21.72
C GLN A 224 -9.71 -11.78 -22.56
N ALA A 225 -8.62 -11.71 -23.33
CA ALA A 225 -8.11 -12.84 -24.09
C ALA A 225 -7.63 -13.99 -23.19
N ALA A 226 -6.96 -13.68 -22.08
CA ALA A 226 -6.50 -14.68 -21.11
C ALA A 226 -7.67 -15.36 -20.39
N LEU A 227 -8.71 -14.62 -20.02
CA LEU A 227 -9.95 -15.16 -19.47
C LEU A 227 -10.65 -16.08 -20.47
N LYS A 228 -10.62 -15.74 -21.77
CA LYS A 228 -11.08 -16.61 -22.86
C LYS A 228 -10.39 -17.94 -22.91
N ALA A 229 -9.07 -17.90 -22.85
CA ALA A 229 -8.26 -19.11 -22.89
C ALA A 229 -8.57 -20.04 -21.70
N ARG A 230 -9.01 -19.48 -20.56
CA ARG A 230 -9.47 -20.23 -19.39
C ARG A 230 -10.93 -20.68 -19.44
N GLY A 231 -11.64 -20.49 -20.54
CA GLY A 231 -13.05 -20.86 -20.67
C GLY A 231 -14.01 -20.01 -19.83
N VAL A 232 -13.54 -18.90 -19.25
CA VAL A 232 -14.41 -17.95 -18.56
C VAL A 232 -15.24 -17.25 -19.63
N ILE A 233 -16.56 -17.15 -19.48
CA ILE A 233 -17.38 -16.32 -20.36
C ILE A 233 -17.38 -14.90 -19.75
N TRP A 234 -16.54 -14.01 -20.29
CA TRP A 234 -16.44 -12.60 -19.84
C TRP A 234 -17.22 -11.63 -20.73
N ARG A 235 -18.06 -12.14 -21.66
CA ARG A 235 -18.65 -11.33 -22.75
C ARG A 235 -19.41 -10.08 -22.28
N ASP A 236 -19.78 -10.02 -21.00
CA ASP A 236 -20.42 -8.85 -20.37
C ASP A 236 -19.73 -8.46 -19.05
N ALA A 237 -18.43 -8.71 -18.87
CA ALA A 237 -17.71 -8.26 -17.69
C ALA A 237 -17.35 -6.77 -17.86
N PRO A 238 -18.08 -5.84 -17.20
CA PRO A 238 -17.79 -4.43 -17.29
C PRO A 238 -16.40 -4.13 -16.75
N VAL A 239 -15.85 -3.01 -17.18
CA VAL A 239 -14.59 -2.49 -16.65
C VAL A 239 -14.91 -1.46 -15.57
N VAL A 240 -14.38 -1.66 -14.37
CA VAL A 240 -14.48 -0.73 -13.25
C VAL A 240 -13.10 -0.14 -13.02
N PHE A 241 -13.00 1.18 -12.87
CA PHE A 241 -11.71 1.82 -12.68
C PHE A 241 -11.66 2.78 -11.49
N ALA A 242 -10.50 2.80 -10.83
CA ALA A 242 -10.09 3.82 -9.86
C ALA A 242 -8.92 4.62 -10.41
N THR A 243 -8.84 5.90 -10.04
CA THR A 243 -7.70 6.76 -10.38
C THR A 243 -7.54 7.89 -9.38
N ASP A 244 -6.30 8.32 -9.18
CA ASP A 244 -5.96 9.55 -8.45
C ASP A 244 -5.99 10.81 -9.36
N SER A 245 -6.35 10.64 -10.64
CA SER A 245 -6.48 11.75 -11.60
C SER A 245 -7.69 12.63 -11.31
N GLN A 246 -7.48 13.94 -11.40
CA GLN A 246 -8.55 14.95 -11.37
C GLN A 246 -8.85 15.52 -12.76
N ASP A 247 -8.20 15.01 -13.81
CA ASP A 247 -8.37 15.51 -15.17
C ASP A 247 -9.72 15.07 -15.75
N ALA A 248 -10.66 16.03 -15.84
CA ALA A 248 -11.99 15.79 -16.36
C ALA A 248 -12.01 15.35 -17.83
N GLN A 249 -11.02 15.71 -18.65
CA GLN A 249 -10.93 15.23 -20.03
C GLN A 249 -10.53 13.76 -20.05
N PHE A 250 -9.53 13.39 -19.27
CA PHE A 250 -9.09 12.00 -19.12
C PHE A 250 -10.22 11.10 -18.61
N LEU A 251 -10.91 11.50 -17.55
CA LEU A 251 -12.05 10.76 -17.00
C LEU A 251 -13.17 10.60 -18.04
N LYS A 252 -13.42 11.62 -18.88
CA LYS A 252 -14.39 11.53 -19.99
C LYS A 252 -13.95 10.55 -21.08
N LEU A 253 -12.66 10.44 -21.38
CA LEU A 253 -12.16 9.46 -22.37
C LEU A 253 -12.41 8.03 -21.88
N LEU A 254 -12.09 7.72 -20.63
CA LEU A 254 -12.37 6.41 -20.03
C LEU A 254 -13.88 6.11 -19.97
N ALA A 255 -14.68 7.09 -19.56
CA ALA A 255 -16.14 6.93 -19.53
C ALA A 255 -16.74 6.68 -20.92
N LYS A 256 -16.21 7.31 -21.99
CA LYS A 256 -16.64 7.06 -23.38
C LYS A 256 -16.40 5.62 -23.84
N MET A 257 -15.48 4.90 -23.21
CA MET A 257 -15.28 3.46 -23.46
C MET A 257 -16.32 2.58 -22.77
N GLY A 258 -17.25 3.16 -22.01
CA GLY A 258 -18.22 2.43 -21.19
C GLY A 258 -17.63 1.93 -19.87
N TRP A 259 -16.46 2.43 -19.45
CA TRP A 259 -15.86 2.06 -18.18
C TRP A 259 -16.55 2.79 -17.02
N ILE A 260 -16.73 2.07 -15.91
CA ILE A 260 -17.44 2.54 -14.72
C ILE A 260 -16.43 3.14 -13.75
N TYR A 261 -16.58 4.43 -13.45
CA TYR A 261 -15.69 5.16 -12.54
C TYR A 261 -16.11 4.98 -11.08
N LEU A 262 -15.14 4.65 -10.21
CA LEU A 262 -15.26 4.73 -8.76
C LEU A 262 -15.22 6.19 -8.29
N ASP A 263 -16.36 6.86 -8.43
CA ASP A 263 -16.50 8.29 -8.15
C ASP A 263 -16.82 8.56 -6.67
N HIS A 264 -15.78 8.61 -5.83
CA HIS A 264 -15.93 8.86 -4.40
C HIS A 264 -16.64 10.18 -4.05
N GLY A 265 -16.61 11.17 -4.95
CA GLY A 265 -17.35 12.42 -4.80
C GLY A 265 -18.86 12.21 -4.93
N LYS A 266 -19.30 11.45 -5.94
CA LYS A 266 -20.72 11.08 -6.09
C LYS A 266 -21.22 10.18 -4.95
N PHE A 267 -20.37 9.31 -4.44
CA PHE A 267 -20.73 8.44 -3.31
C PHE A 267 -20.62 9.13 -1.95
N SER A 268 -20.05 10.34 -1.88
CA SER A 268 -19.72 11.06 -0.64
C SER A 268 -18.95 10.17 0.34
N THR A 269 -17.96 9.45 -0.18
CA THR A 269 -17.27 8.39 0.57
C THR A 269 -16.51 8.95 1.77
N LEU A 270 -15.85 10.09 1.55
CA LEU A 270 -15.08 10.77 2.58
C LEU A 270 -16.00 11.22 3.72
N GLU A 271 -17.13 11.83 3.39
CA GLU A 271 -18.08 12.37 4.36
C GLU A 271 -18.81 11.26 5.13
N LYS A 272 -19.13 10.14 4.47
CA LYS A 272 -19.87 9.03 5.08
C LYS A 272 -19.00 8.12 5.94
N TYR A 273 -17.76 7.88 5.54
CA TYR A 273 -16.95 6.82 6.14
C TYR A 273 -15.57 7.29 6.64
N GLY A 274 -15.13 8.50 6.27
CA GLY A 274 -13.89 9.12 6.75
C GLY A 274 -12.70 8.98 5.79
N GLY A 275 -11.59 9.62 6.16
CA GLY A 275 -10.42 9.86 5.30
C GLY A 275 -9.76 8.61 4.72
N TRP A 276 -9.79 7.48 5.41
CA TRP A 276 -9.19 6.23 4.93
C TRP A 276 -10.03 5.50 3.87
N TYR A 277 -11.35 5.72 3.86
CA TYR A 277 -12.26 4.89 3.10
C TYR A 277 -12.17 5.02 1.58
N PRO A 278 -11.91 6.18 0.95
CA PRO A 278 -11.82 6.25 -0.51
C PRO A 278 -10.77 5.27 -1.07
N GLY A 279 -9.51 5.39 -0.64
CA GLY A 279 -8.45 4.47 -1.09
C GLY A 279 -8.67 3.02 -0.65
N LEU A 280 -9.24 2.80 0.54
CA LEU A 280 -9.58 1.45 0.99
C LEU A 280 -10.65 0.80 0.11
N LEU A 281 -11.72 1.52 -0.21
CA LEU A 281 -12.82 1.02 -1.03
C LEU A 281 -12.37 0.80 -2.47
N ASP A 282 -11.55 1.68 -3.05
CA ASP A 282 -10.90 1.40 -4.33
C ASP A 282 -10.15 0.07 -4.27
N SER A 283 -9.38 -0.15 -3.20
CA SER A 283 -8.59 -1.36 -3.02
C SER A 283 -9.50 -2.59 -2.92
N ALA A 284 -10.57 -2.50 -2.13
CA ALA A 284 -11.48 -3.59 -1.87
C ALA A 284 -12.37 -3.93 -3.08
N VAL A 285 -12.87 -2.93 -3.79
CA VAL A 285 -13.61 -3.10 -5.05
C VAL A 285 -12.70 -3.77 -6.07
N LEU A 286 -11.55 -3.19 -6.38
CA LEU A 286 -10.68 -3.73 -7.45
C LEU A 286 -10.17 -5.14 -7.14
N SER A 287 -10.00 -5.47 -5.85
CA SER A 287 -9.62 -6.81 -5.39
C SER A 287 -10.69 -7.89 -5.63
N ARG A 288 -11.93 -7.54 -6.01
CA ARG A 288 -13.03 -8.48 -6.29
C ARG A 288 -13.21 -8.81 -7.79
N GLY A 289 -12.39 -8.20 -8.65
CA GLY A 289 -12.42 -8.49 -10.08
C GLY A 289 -12.03 -9.93 -10.40
N ILE A 290 -12.48 -10.41 -11.56
CA ILE A 290 -11.96 -11.65 -12.18
C ILE A 290 -10.71 -11.39 -13.03
N GLY A 291 -10.48 -10.12 -13.36
CA GLY A 291 -9.36 -9.61 -14.11
C GLY A 291 -8.89 -8.28 -13.53
N PHE A 292 -7.62 -7.96 -13.66
CA PHE A 292 -7.05 -6.69 -13.17
C PHE A 292 -5.99 -6.12 -14.10
N VAL A 293 -6.02 -4.80 -14.30
CA VAL A 293 -4.96 -4.05 -14.98
C VAL A 293 -4.52 -2.90 -14.09
N GLY A 294 -3.24 -2.86 -13.74
CA GLY A 294 -2.68 -1.85 -12.85
C GLY A 294 -1.58 -1.02 -13.49
N THR A 295 -1.09 -0.03 -12.75
CA THR A 295 0.06 0.79 -13.15
C THR A 295 1.37 0.20 -12.62
N HIS A 296 2.37 0.08 -13.48
CA HIS A 296 3.73 -0.29 -13.09
C HIS A 296 4.29 0.66 -12.00
N LYS A 297 5.04 0.13 -11.03
CA LYS A 297 5.57 0.86 -9.86
C LYS A 297 4.53 1.48 -8.92
N SER A 298 3.30 0.96 -8.95
CA SER A 298 2.27 1.35 -7.99
C SER A 298 2.00 0.19 -7.04
N THR A 299 2.37 0.33 -5.77
CA THR A 299 2.07 -0.69 -4.74
C THR A 299 0.59 -0.97 -4.59
N PHE A 300 -0.23 0.05 -4.78
CA PHE A 300 -1.67 -0.11 -4.80
C PHE A 300 -2.10 -1.10 -5.89
N SER A 301 -1.54 -0.96 -7.10
CA SER A 301 -1.81 -1.85 -8.23
C SER A 301 -1.37 -3.27 -7.95
N TYR A 302 -0.14 -3.45 -7.48
CA TYR A 302 0.38 -4.79 -7.18
C TYR A 302 -0.42 -5.48 -6.08
N MET A 303 -0.80 -4.76 -5.01
CA MET A 303 -1.66 -5.31 -3.97
C MET A 303 -3.03 -5.75 -4.52
N ALA A 304 -3.69 -4.92 -5.32
CA ALA A 304 -4.98 -5.26 -5.92
C ALA A 304 -4.86 -6.45 -6.89
N GLN A 305 -3.83 -6.48 -7.73
CA GLN A 305 -3.51 -7.61 -8.61
C GLN A 305 -3.38 -8.90 -7.81
N ARG A 306 -2.56 -8.90 -6.76
CA ARG A 306 -2.29 -10.09 -5.94
C ARG A 306 -3.54 -10.64 -5.27
N ARG A 307 -4.41 -9.75 -4.82
CA ARG A 307 -5.72 -10.13 -4.28
C ARG A 307 -6.60 -10.74 -5.37
N VAL A 308 -6.70 -10.15 -6.56
CA VAL A 308 -7.47 -10.76 -7.67
C VAL A 308 -6.97 -12.16 -8.00
N GLU A 309 -5.66 -12.34 -8.15
CA GLU A 309 -5.03 -13.64 -8.44
C GLU A 309 -5.29 -14.66 -7.32
N THR A 310 -5.06 -14.28 -6.06
CA THR A 310 -5.04 -15.21 -4.94
C THR A 310 -6.42 -15.45 -4.34
N TRP A 311 -7.28 -14.43 -4.32
CA TRP A 311 -8.57 -14.46 -3.65
C TRP A 311 -9.69 -14.92 -4.56
N ASN A 312 -9.60 -14.61 -5.86
CA ASN A 312 -10.66 -14.89 -6.83
C ASN A 312 -10.21 -15.86 -7.93
N ASN A 313 -8.97 -16.37 -7.86
CA ASN A 313 -8.35 -17.16 -8.94
C ASN A 313 -8.39 -16.40 -10.29
N GLY A 314 -8.29 -15.07 -10.22
CA GLY A 314 -8.34 -14.19 -11.37
C GLY A 314 -7.02 -14.13 -12.12
N ILE A 315 -6.90 -13.12 -12.98
CA ILE A 315 -5.68 -12.81 -13.74
C ILE A 315 -5.41 -11.33 -13.57
N GLY A 316 -4.16 -10.93 -13.35
CA GLY A 316 -3.80 -9.53 -13.36
C GLY A 316 -2.50 -9.25 -14.10
N MET A 317 -2.34 -8.00 -14.49
CA MET A 317 -1.11 -7.47 -15.06
C MET A 317 -0.93 -6.01 -14.66
N VAL A 318 0.31 -5.53 -14.79
CA VAL A 318 0.62 -4.11 -14.73
C VAL A 318 1.11 -3.64 -16.09
N VAL A 319 0.73 -2.42 -16.47
CA VAL A 319 1.17 -1.77 -17.71
C VAL A 319 2.12 -0.63 -17.39
N ASP A 320 3.11 -0.40 -18.25
CA ASP A 320 3.94 0.79 -18.16
C ASP A 320 3.18 1.98 -18.75
N ALA A 321 2.87 2.95 -17.89
CA ALA A 321 2.16 4.17 -18.29
C ALA A 321 3.08 5.20 -18.97
N LYS A 322 4.37 4.91 -19.13
CA LYS A 322 5.30 5.72 -19.93
C LYS A 322 5.32 5.20 -21.37
N PRO A 323 5.17 6.07 -22.38
CA PRO A 323 5.45 5.69 -23.76
C PRO A 323 6.86 5.12 -23.85
N GLN A 324 7.02 4.01 -24.59
CA GLN A 324 8.34 3.60 -25.03
C GLN A 324 8.78 4.60 -26.09
N VAL A 325 9.72 5.47 -25.73
CA VAL A 325 10.45 6.34 -26.66
C VAL A 325 11.61 5.54 -27.25
#